data_AF-A0A3C2E8M0-F1
#
_entry.id   AF-A0A3C2E8M0-F1
#
_cell.length_a   1.000
_cell.length_b   1.000
_cell.length_c   1.000
_cell.angle_alpha   90.00
_cell.angle_beta   90.00
_cell.angle_gamma   90.00
#
_symmetry.space_group_name_H-M   'P 1'
#
loop_
_entity.id
_entity.type
_entity.pdbx_description
1 polymer ?
#
loop_
_entity_poly.entity_id
_entity_poly.type
_entity_poly.pdbx_seq_one_letter_code
_entity_poly.pdbx_strand_id
1 'polypeptide(L)'
;MANFAAAAAVSEASMAAETSPLRPPRRRDPALVPRILSALILGPLSIFLLWQGEQAFTAYVAAFAAAMAWEWLRMAEPDAPTRSYAIASVAAAGAILFAGQGDLFWAAAWPVAGAIGLAFPGEAPAKRRWRGPFGILYVAASASMLVILRGETGGLLAVAFLLSVVWAADI
;
A
#
# COMPACT_ATOMS: atom_id res chain seq x y z
N MET A 1 -57.67 28.54 -25.60
CA MET A 1 -56.54 29.31 -25.04
C MET A 1 -55.58 28.49 -24.18
N ALA A 2 -55.99 27.38 -23.52
CA ALA A 2 -55.11 26.57 -22.69
C ALA A 2 -53.94 25.86 -23.43
N ASN A 3 -54.11 25.49 -24.70
CA ASN A 3 -53.08 24.74 -25.46
C ASN A 3 -51.86 25.58 -25.86
N PHE A 4 -52.01 26.91 -26.01
CA PHE A 4 -50.90 27.79 -26.41
C PHE A 4 -49.94 28.06 -25.25
N ALA A 5 -50.47 28.17 -24.02
CA ALA A 5 -49.67 28.36 -22.82
C ALA A 5 -48.84 27.11 -22.48
N ALA A 6 -49.39 25.91 -22.71
CA ALA A 6 -48.68 24.65 -22.51
C ALA A 6 -47.52 24.47 -23.52
N ALA A 7 -47.73 24.83 -24.79
CA ALA A 7 -46.70 24.75 -25.81
C ALA A 7 -45.53 25.74 -25.57
N ALA A 8 -45.84 26.96 -25.09
CA ALA A 8 -44.83 27.95 -24.73
C ALA A 8 -43.98 27.50 -23.54
N ALA A 9 -44.61 26.91 -22.51
CA ALA A 9 -43.90 26.39 -21.33
C ALA A 9 -42.94 25.23 -21.67
N VAL A 10 -43.31 24.37 -22.62
CA VAL A 10 -42.43 23.29 -23.10
C VAL A 10 -41.26 23.84 -23.92
N SER A 11 -41.48 24.89 -24.71
CA SER A 11 -40.42 25.57 -25.48
C SER A 11 -39.42 26.29 -24.58
N GLU A 12 -39.89 26.97 -23.53
CA GLU A 12 -39.02 27.62 -22.54
C GLU A 12 -38.23 26.58 -21.72
N ALA A 13 -38.86 25.47 -21.33
CA ALA A 13 -38.17 24.37 -20.64
C ALA A 13 -37.11 23.69 -21.53
N SER A 14 -37.37 23.56 -22.84
CA SER A 14 -36.40 23.05 -23.82
C SER A 14 -35.22 23.99 -24.01
N MET A 15 -35.45 25.31 -24.12
CA MET A 15 -34.40 26.32 -24.24
C MET A 15 -33.56 26.46 -22.97
N ALA A 16 -34.16 26.32 -21.80
CA ALA A 16 -33.45 26.34 -20.51
C ALA A 16 -32.62 25.06 -20.28
N ALA A 17 -33.03 23.92 -20.84
CA ALA A 17 -32.29 22.67 -20.76
C ALA A 17 -31.04 22.65 -21.66
N GLU A 18 -31.04 23.44 -22.74
CA GLU A 18 -29.94 23.50 -23.71
C GLU A 18 -28.78 24.41 -23.25
N THR A 19 -29.03 25.33 -22.31
CA THR A 19 -27.99 26.12 -21.63
C THR A 19 -27.37 25.37 -20.45
N SER A 20 -27.15 24.07 -20.60
CA SER A 20 -26.33 23.32 -19.65
C SER A 20 -24.93 23.91 -19.65
N PRO A 21 -24.40 24.42 -18.53
CA PRO A 21 -23.09 25.03 -18.50
C PRO A 21 -22.06 24.00 -18.98
N LEU A 22 -21.31 24.35 -20.04
CA LEU A 22 -20.21 23.54 -20.55
C LEU A 22 -19.35 23.11 -19.37
N ARG A 23 -19.28 21.79 -19.11
CA ARG A 23 -18.41 21.25 -18.06
C ARG A 23 -17.01 21.84 -18.29
N PRO A 24 -16.38 22.46 -17.28
CA PRO A 24 -15.04 22.98 -17.44
C PRO A 24 -14.11 21.85 -17.90
N PRO A 25 -13.11 22.13 -18.76
CA PRO A 25 -12.19 21.11 -19.25
C PRO A 25 -11.58 20.36 -18.07
N ARG A 26 -11.63 19.03 -18.12
CA ARG A 26 -11.15 18.13 -17.06
C ARG A 26 -9.67 18.44 -16.81
N ARG A 27 -9.36 19.15 -15.72
CA ARG A 27 -8.00 19.50 -15.32
C ARG A 27 -7.20 18.19 -15.20
N ARG A 28 -6.04 18.10 -15.87
CA ARG A 28 -5.15 16.92 -15.73
C ARG A 28 -4.90 16.68 -14.25
N ASP A 29 -5.13 15.44 -13.81
CA ASP A 29 -4.89 15.06 -12.43
C ASP A 29 -3.38 15.19 -12.16
N PRO A 30 -2.95 16.12 -11.29
CA PRO A 30 -1.54 16.35 -11.01
C PRO A 30 -0.85 15.13 -10.39
N ALA A 31 -1.60 14.13 -9.90
CA ALA A 31 -1.05 12.88 -9.37
C ALA A 31 -0.62 11.87 -10.45
N LEU A 32 -1.01 12.07 -11.72
CA LEU A 32 -0.67 11.13 -12.80
C LEU A 32 0.82 11.10 -13.10
N VAL A 33 1.47 12.27 -13.17
CA VAL A 33 2.90 12.36 -13.48
C VAL A 33 3.77 11.73 -12.38
N PRO A 34 3.55 12.01 -11.08
CA PRO A 34 4.24 11.30 -10.00
C PRO A 34 4.08 9.78 -10.05
N ARG A 35 2.87 9.28 -10.35
CA ARG A 35 2.63 7.82 -10.45
C ARG A 35 3.43 7.17 -11.57
N ILE A 36 3.46 7.81 -12.74
CA ILE A 36 4.24 7.31 -13.90
C ILE A 36 5.73 7.30 -13.58
N LEU A 37 6.25 8.38 -12.97
CA LEU A 37 7.65 8.45 -12.57
C LEU A 37 8.01 7.41 -11.51
N SER A 38 7.15 7.24 -10.50
CA SER A 38 7.35 6.19 -9.48
C SER A 38 7.36 4.80 -10.10
N ALA A 39 6.45 4.49 -11.03
CA ALA A 39 6.42 3.20 -11.71
C ALA A 39 7.69 2.96 -12.56
N LEU A 40 8.12 3.98 -13.32
CA LEU A 40 9.33 3.94 -14.14
C LEU A 40 10.62 3.76 -13.33
N ILE A 41 10.65 4.20 -12.07
CA ILE A 41 11.80 4.01 -11.18
C ILE A 41 11.71 2.67 -10.46
N LEU A 42 10.55 2.37 -9.86
CA LEU A 42 10.36 1.19 -9.01
C LEU A 42 10.41 -0.12 -9.79
N GLY A 43 9.86 -0.16 -11.01
CA GLY A 43 9.89 -1.36 -11.85
C GLY A 43 11.34 -1.81 -12.12
N PRO A 44 12.18 -1.00 -12.79
CA PRO A 44 13.58 -1.33 -13.05
C PRO A 44 14.40 -1.54 -11.77
N LEU A 45 14.17 -0.73 -10.73
CA LEU A 45 14.88 -0.86 -9.46
C LEU A 45 14.62 -2.21 -8.80
N SER A 46 13.37 -2.69 -8.82
CA SER A 46 13.00 -3.99 -8.27
C SER A 46 13.69 -5.15 -8.99
N ILE A 47 13.77 -5.11 -10.33
CA ILE A 47 14.47 -6.13 -11.13
C ILE A 47 15.98 -6.10 -10.85
N PHE A 48 16.56 -4.90 -10.80
CA PHE A 48 17.98 -4.72 -10.51
C PHE A 48 18.36 -5.30 -9.13
N LEU A 49 17.61 -4.96 -8.08
CA LEU A 49 17.89 -5.42 -6.73
C LEU A 49 17.62 -6.92 -6.55
N LEU A 50 16.66 -7.48 -7.28
CA LEU A 50 16.42 -8.92 -7.33
C LEU A 50 17.63 -9.69 -7.88
N TRP A 51 18.34 -9.10 -8.86
CA TRP A 51 19.51 -9.70 -9.49
C TRP A 51 20.79 -9.55 -8.67
N GLN A 52 20.94 -8.45 -7.91
CA GLN A 52 22.12 -8.19 -7.07
C GLN A 52 22.34 -9.22 -5.96
N GLY A 53 21.33 -10.03 -5.64
CA GLY A 53 21.44 -11.13 -4.70
C GLY A 53 20.47 -11.01 -3.52
N GLU A 54 20.52 -12.00 -2.64
CA GLU A 54 19.56 -12.17 -1.55
C GLU A 54 19.63 -11.06 -0.51
N GLN A 55 20.85 -10.61 -0.16
CA GLN A 55 21.03 -9.57 0.85
C GLN A 55 20.49 -8.21 0.38
N ALA A 56 20.79 -7.81 -0.86
CA ALA A 56 20.30 -6.56 -1.43
C ALA A 56 18.77 -6.58 -1.56
N PHE A 57 18.20 -7.70 -2.03
CA PHE A 57 16.76 -7.89 -2.10
C PHE A 57 16.10 -7.85 -0.71
N THR A 58 16.70 -8.50 0.28
CA THR A 58 16.18 -8.50 1.66
C THR A 58 16.14 -7.10 2.25
N ALA A 59 17.22 -6.31 2.09
CA ALA A 59 17.27 -4.93 2.56
C ALA A 59 16.21 -4.06 1.88
N TYR A 60 16.02 -4.25 0.57
CA TYR A 60 14.98 -3.57 -0.20
C TYR A 60 13.57 -3.90 0.32
N VAL A 61 13.26 -5.18 0.47
CA VAL A 61 11.95 -5.63 0.97
C VAL A 61 11.73 -5.16 2.41
N ALA A 62 12.76 -5.14 3.26
CA ALA A 62 12.67 -4.62 4.62
C ALA A 62 12.34 -3.12 4.66
N ALA A 63 12.96 -2.31 3.78
CA ALA A 63 12.67 -0.89 3.66
C ALA A 63 11.23 -0.65 3.20
N PHE A 64 10.75 -1.41 2.22
CA PHE A 64 9.35 -1.34 1.76
C PHE A 64 8.36 -1.79 2.82
N ALA A 65 8.67 -2.86 3.56
CA ALA A 65 7.84 -3.33 4.66
C ALA A 65 7.74 -2.29 5.78
N ALA A 66 8.84 -1.60 6.11
CA ALA A 66 8.84 -0.49 7.07
C ALA A 66 7.93 0.66 6.63
N ALA A 67 8.00 1.06 5.36
CA ALA A 67 7.16 2.11 4.79
C ALA A 67 5.68 1.68 4.74
N MET A 68 5.40 0.44 4.34
CA MET A 68 4.04 -0.11 4.32
C MET A 68 3.41 -0.18 5.72
N ALA A 69 4.18 -0.61 6.73
CA ALA A 69 3.71 -0.63 8.10
C ALA A 69 3.44 0.78 8.65
N TRP A 70 4.30 1.75 8.29
CA TRP A 70 4.09 3.16 8.62
C TRP A 70 2.79 3.71 8.02
N GLU A 71 2.58 3.48 6.73
CA GLU A 71 1.37 3.91 6.02
C GLU A 71 0.11 3.23 6.55
N TRP A 72 0.19 1.93 6.84
CA TRP A 72 -0.92 1.21 7.46
C TRP A 72 -1.32 1.84 8.79
N LEU A 73 -0.34 2.10 9.65
CA LEU A 73 -0.61 2.71 10.95
C LEU A 73 -1.20 4.11 10.79
N ARG A 74 -0.69 4.91 9.84
CA ARG A 74 -1.22 6.25 9.54
C ARG A 74 -2.70 6.22 9.15
N MET A 75 -3.12 5.22 8.38
CA MET A 75 -4.52 5.03 8.00
C MET A 75 -5.36 4.46 9.15
N ALA A 76 -4.79 3.52 9.91
CA ALA A 76 -5.46 2.85 11.00
C ALA A 76 -5.69 3.78 12.20
N GLU A 77 -4.69 4.57 12.57
CA GLU A 77 -4.62 5.43 13.76
C GLU A 77 -3.87 6.73 13.43
N PRO A 78 -4.55 7.72 12.80
CA PRO A 78 -3.91 8.97 12.37
C PRO A 78 -3.23 9.75 13.50
N ASP A 79 -3.79 9.65 14.72
CA ASP A 79 -3.34 10.36 15.91
C ASP A 79 -2.29 9.59 16.72
N ALA A 80 -1.76 8.47 16.20
CA ALA A 80 -0.76 7.67 16.91
C ALA A 80 0.53 8.49 17.18
N PRO A 81 1.20 8.28 18.32
CA PRO A 81 2.45 8.97 18.61
C PRO A 81 3.60 8.46 17.73
N THR A 82 4.64 9.28 17.52
CA THR A 82 5.82 8.95 16.68
C THR A 82 6.47 7.61 17.05
N ARG A 83 6.47 7.24 18.34
CA ARG A 83 6.97 5.94 18.81
C ARG A 83 6.25 4.75 18.17
N SER A 84 4.94 4.86 17.95
CA SER A 84 4.11 3.77 17.42
C SER A 84 4.46 3.50 15.96
N TYR A 85 4.73 4.56 15.19
CA TYR A 85 5.24 4.46 13.83
C TYR A 85 6.62 3.79 13.79
N ALA A 86 7.54 4.18 14.68
CA ALA A 86 8.84 3.54 14.78
C ALA A 86 8.72 2.05 15.14
N ILE A 87 7.87 1.69 16.10
CA ILE A 87 7.59 0.29 16.47
C ILE A 87 7.06 -0.47 15.27
N ALA A 88 6.06 0.07 14.55
CA ALA A 88 5.48 -0.56 13.38
C ALA A 88 6.51 -0.82 12.27
N SER A 89 7.31 0.19 11.94
CA SER A 89 8.34 0.08 10.90
C SER A 89 9.45 -0.90 11.29
N VAL A 90 9.93 -0.86 12.53
CA VAL A 90 10.99 -1.77 13.02
C VAL A 90 10.47 -3.19 13.18
N ALA A 91 9.22 -3.38 13.61
CA ALA A 91 8.60 -4.69 13.71
C ALA A 91 8.46 -5.36 12.34
N ALA A 92 8.00 -4.60 11.33
CA ALA A 92 7.94 -5.10 9.97
C ALA A 92 9.35 -5.38 9.43
N ALA A 93 10.23 -4.37 9.33
CA ALA A 93 11.57 -4.55 8.78
C ALA A 93 12.38 -5.66 9.47
N GLY A 94 12.32 -5.73 10.81
CA GLY A 94 13.02 -6.77 11.57
C GLY A 94 12.57 -8.18 11.21
N ALA A 95 11.26 -8.40 10.97
CA ALA A 95 10.75 -9.69 10.53
C ALA A 95 11.38 -10.13 9.19
N ILE A 96 11.56 -9.19 8.25
CA ILE A 96 12.18 -9.45 6.96
C ILE A 96 13.68 -9.73 7.13
N LEU A 97 14.37 -8.99 7.99
CA LEU A 97 15.80 -9.20 8.24
C LEU A 97 16.06 -10.56 8.89
N PHE A 98 15.26 -10.99 9.85
CA PHE A 98 15.35 -12.34 10.42
C PHE A 98 15.00 -13.43 9.40
N ALA A 99 13.97 -13.20 8.57
CA ALA A 99 13.61 -14.12 7.49
C ALA A 99 14.75 -14.30 6.48
N GLY A 100 15.44 -13.22 6.09
CA GLY A 100 16.59 -13.27 5.20
C GLY A 100 17.84 -13.92 5.80
N GLN A 101 17.89 -14.08 7.13
CA GLN A 101 18.92 -14.87 7.82
C GLN A 101 18.52 -16.35 8.00
N GLY A 102 17.31 -16.74 7.57
CA GLY A 102 16.77 -18.08 7.78
C GLY A 102 16.23 -18.34 9.19
N ASP A 103 16.16 -17.32 10.05
CA ASP A 103 15.65 -17.47 11.42
C ASP A 103 14.13 -17.33 11.46
N LEU A 104 13.44 -18.45 11.18
CA LEU A 104 11.99 -18.46 11.08
C LEU A 104 11.30 -18.17 12.42
N PHE A 105 11.93 -18.53 13.54
CA PHE A 105 11.39 -18.26 14.87
C PHE A 105 11.36 -16.75 15.12
N TRP A 106 12.48 -16.05 14.92
CA TRP A 106 12.51 -14.60 15.12
C TRP A 106 11.74 -13.85 14.04
N ALA A 107 11.69 -14.34 12.80
CA ALA A 107 10.85 -13.77 11.75
C ALA A 107 9.35 -13.76 12.13
N ALA A 108 8.88 -14.74 12.90
CA ALA A 108 7.50 -14.81 13.39
C ALA A 108 7.30 -14.11 14.74
N ALA A 109 8.21 -14.32 15.70
CA ALA A 109 8.08 -13.79 17.06
C ALA A 109 8.26 -12.27 17.12
N TRP A 110 9.16 -11.70 16.30
CA TRP A 110 9.46 -10.27 16.28
C TRP A 110 8.26 -9.38 15.93
N PRO A 111 7.53 -9.60 14.81
CA PRO A 111 6.37 -8.78 14.49
C PRO A 111 5.23 -8.96 15.50
N VAL A 112 5.12 -10.13 16.16
CA VAL A 112 4.18 -10.34 17.28
C VAL A 112 4.54 -9.47 18.48
N ALA A 113 5.82 -9.39 18.85
CA ALA A 113 6.28 -8.50 19.89
C ALA A 113 6.00 -7.02 19.56
N GLY A 114 6.19 -6.60 18.30
CA GLY A 114 5.83 -5.27 17.83
C GLY A 114 4.32 -4.99 17.88
N ALA A 115 3.50 -5.96 17.46
CA ALA A 115 2.05 -5.87 17.51
C ALA A 115 1.52 -5.74 18.95
N ILE A 116 2.11 -6.50 19.89
CA ILE A 116 1.88 -6.36 21.33
C ILE A 116 2.29 -4.95 21.78
N GLY A 117 3.53 -4.52 21.47
CA GLY A 117 4.05 -3.20 21.84
C GLY A 117 3.18 -2.04 21.34
N LEU A 118 2.46 -2.22 20.23
CA LEU A 118 1.50 -1.25 19.71
C LEU A 118 0.12 -1.31 20.37
N ALA A 119 -0.33 -2.49 20.82
CA ALA A 119 -1.65 -2.67 21.42
C ALA A 119 -1.74 -2.21 22.88
N PHE A 120 -0.62 -2.21 23.62
CA PHE A 120 -0.57 -1.90 25.05
C PHE A 120 -0.62 -0.40 25.44
N PRO A 121 -0.11 0.57 24.66
CA PRO A 121 -0.08 1.98 25.07
C PRO A 121 -1.45 2.64 25.30
N GLY A 122 -2.58 1.99 25.02
CA GLY A 122 -3.89 2.38 25.56
C GLY A 122 -4.48 3.71 25.05
N GLU A 123 -3.83 4.39 24.11
CA GLU A 123 -4.26 5.70 23.60
C GLU A 123 -5.38 5.58 22.54
N ALA A 124 -5.49 4.44 21.85
CA ALA A 124 -6.53 4.24 20.85
C ALA A 124 -7.84 3.73 21.48
N PRO A 125 -9.02 4.23 21.03
CA PRO A 125 -10.31 3.71 21.48
C PRO A 125 -10.42 2.19 21.21
N ALA A 126 -11.01 1.44 22.14
CA ALA A 126 -11.04 -0.03 22.12
C ALA A 126 -11.53 -0.66 20.79
N LYS A 127 -12.40 0.04 20.04
CA LYS A 127 -12.87 -0.38 18.71
C LYS A 127 -11.81 -0.36 17.62
N ARG A 128 -10.70 0.38 17.80
CA ARG A 128 -9.65 0.59 16.78
C ARG A 128 -8.31 -0.05 17.16
N ARG A 129 -8.13 -0.46 18.42
CA ARG A 129 -6.88 -0.99 19.01
C ARG A 129 -6.21 -2.13 18.22
N TRP A 130 -6.98 -2.92 17.46
CA TRP A 130 -6.46 -4.05 16.70
C TRP A 130 -6.13 -3.73 15.23
N ARG A 131 -6.52 -2.56 14.73
CA ARG A 131 -6.35 -2.20 13.30
C ARG A 131 -4.89 -1.98 12.93
N GLY A 132 -4.12 -1.30 13.79
CA GLY A 132 -2.69 -1.10 13.62
C GLY A 132 -1.91 -2.42 13.74
N PRO A 133 -2.01 -3.15 14.87
CA PRO A 133 -1.29 -4.41 15.07
C PRO A 133 -1.54 -5.44 13.98
N PHE A 134 -2.78 -5.58 13.51
CA PHE A 134 -3.12 -6.51 12.43
C PHE A 134 -2.38 -6.20 11.12
N GLY A 135 -2.28 -4.92 10.75
CA GLY A 135 -1.56 -4.50 9.55
C GLY A 135 -0.10 -4.86 9.58
N ILE A 136 0.56 -4.63 10.71
CA ILE A 136 1.98 -4.95 10.89
C ILE A 136 2.20 -6.46 10.70
N LEU A 137 1.37 -7.30 11.34
CA LEU A 137 1.47 -8.75 11.20
C LEU A 137 1.25 -9.20 9.75
N TYR A 138 0.26 -8.61 9.07
CA TYR A 138 -0.02 -8.90 7.67
C TYR A 138 1.15 -8.53 6.75
N VAL A 139 1.70 -7.32 6.91
CA VAL A 139 2.84 -6.82 6.13
C VAL A 139 4.07 -7.68 6.40
N ALA A 140 4.40 -7.91 7.67
CA ALA A 140 5.57 -8.70 8.07
C ALA A 140 5.48 -10.14 7.53
N ALA A 141 4.35 -10.83 7.72
CA ALA A 141 4.18 -12.19 7.24
C ALA A 141 4.31 -12.28 5.71
N SER A 142 3.61 -11.41 4.99
CA SER A 142 3.60 -11.44 3.52
C SER A 142 4.98 -11.14 2.93
N ALA A 143 5.66 -10.10 3.43
CA ALA A 143 6.98 -9.71 2.95
C ALA A 143 8.09 -10.69 3.36
N SER A 144 8.01 -11.29 4.55
CA SER A 144 8.95 -12.35 4.97
C SER A 144 8.85 -13.58 4.08
N MET A 145 7.64 -13.98 3.66
CA MET A 145 7.48 -15.11 2.72
C MET A 145 8.14 -14.85 1.37
N LEU A 146 8.12 -13.61 0.89
CA LEU A 146 8.78 -13.23 -0.35
C LEU A 146 10.31 -13.36 -0.26
N VAL A 147 10.90 -12.98 0.88
CA VAL A 147 12.35 -13.12 1.12
C VAL A 147 12.75 -14.58 1.33
N ILE A 148 11.95 -15.35 2.07
CA ILE A 148 12.17 -16.80 2.24
C ILE A 148 12.17 -17.47 0.86
N LEU A 149 11.16 -17.19 0.03
CA LEU A 149 11.08 -17.73 -1.34
C LEU A 149 12.31 -17.35 -2.17
N ARG A 150 12.86 -16.14 -1.99
CA ARG A 150 14.04 -15.70 -2.72
C ARG A 150 15.30 -16.48 -2.34
N GLY A 151 15.40 -16.96 -1.10
CA GLY A 151 16.52 -17.76 -0.60
C GLY A 151 16.47 -19.25 -0.96
N GLU A 152 15.35 -19.73 -1.50
CA GLU A 152 15.21 -21.12 -1.94
C GLU A 152 15.97 -21.42 -3.24
N THR A 153 16.18 -22.70 -3.54
CA THR A 153 16.82 -23.13 -4.79
C THR A 153 15.97 -22.69 -5.99
N GLY A 154 16.51 -21.84 -6.85
CA GLY A 154 15.75 -21.24 -7.96
C GLY A 154 14.86 -20.06 -7.56
N GLY A 155 14.99 -19.56 -6.33
CA GLY A 155 14.17 -18.49 -5.76
C GLY A 155 14.16 -17.19 -6.57
N LEU A 156 15.24 -16.86 -7.28
CA LEU A 156 15.27 -15.71 -8.20
C LEU A 156 14.19 -15.81 -9.27
N LEU A 157 14.09 -16.96 -9.95
CA LEU A 157 13.10 -17.16 -11.01
C LEU A 157 11.69 -17.24 -10.43
N ALA A 158 11.52 -17.87 -9.26
CA ALA A 158 10.23 -17.93 -8.58
C ALA A 158 9.70 -16.54 -8.21
N VAL A 159 10.55 -15.68 -7.63
CA VAL A 159 10.19 -14.29 -7.32
C VAL A 159 9.97 -13.46 -8.58
N ALA A 160 10.82 -13.60 -9.60
CA ALA A 160 10.63 -12.89 -10.88
C ALA A 160 9.30 -13.27 -11.54
N PHE A 161 8.94 -14.55 -11.52
CA PHE A 161 7.65 -15.03 -11.99
C PHE A 161 6.49 -14.45 -11.17
N LEU A 162 6.59 -14.49 -9.83
CA LEU A 162 5.55 -13.94 -8.96
C LEU A 162 5.33 -12.44 -9.20
N LEU A 163 6.40 -11.66 -9.32
CA LEU A 163 6.32 -10.24 -9.68
C LEU A 163 5.66 -10.03 -11.05
N SER A 164 6.03 -10.84 -12.04
CA SER A 164 5.44 -10.77 -13.38
C SER A 164 3.94 -11.07 -13.37
N VAL A 165 3.50 -12.06 -12.59
CA VAL A 165 2.08 -12.40 -12.43
C VAL A 165 1.31 -11.27 -11.76
N VAL A 166 1.86 -10.71 -10.67
CA VAL A 166 1.24 -9.58 -9.95
C VAL A 166 1.13 -8.35 -10.85
N TRP A 167 2.18 -8.03 -11.61
CA TRP A 167 2.15 -6.92 -12.56
C TRP A 167 1.15 -7.16 -13.70
N ALA A 168 1.10 -8.37 -14.25
CA ALA A 168 0.14 -8.70 -15.30
C ALA A 168 -1.32 -8.60 -14.81
N ALA A 169 -1.57 -8.87 -13.52
CA ALA A 169 -2.89 -8.75 -12.92
C ALA A 169 -3.31 -7.31 -12.59
N ASP A 170 -2.34 -6.38 -12.47
CA ASP A 170 -2.59 -4.96 -12.15
C ASP A 170 -2.77 -4.07 -13.39
N ILE A 171 -2.40 -4.56 -14.57
CA ILE A 171 -2.61 -3.89 -15.87
C ILE A 171 -4.08 -4.03 -16.32
#